data_AF-A0A919P3H3-F1
#
_entry.id   AF-A0A919P3H3-F1
#
_cell.length_a   1.000
_cell.length_b   1.000
_cell.length_c   1.000
_cell.angle_alpha   90.00
_cell.angle_beta   90.00
_cell.angle_gamma   90.00
#
_symmetry.space_group_name_H-M   'P 1'
#
loop_
_entity.id
_entity.type
_entity.pdbx_description
1 polymer ?
#
loop_
_entity_poly.entity_id
_entity_poly.type
_entity_poly.pdbx_seq_one_letter_code
_entity_poly.pdbx_strand_id
1 'polypeptide(L)'
;MSNKDWDATLRERIHPLTAESYTDGKLSDAVFAIVAEFGSASRGAWERVAADPDSPELVAVAGVLGVTTIDRRSKNYGKFIKVMHDPELTRRLSHLPVFQMLLAEALMYSSEAGGQNLLEQSKSICAANLPEFAGHHGAQNLMVEICLHILDRSPAVDEEVLRQAEAASKRSLELSGYQYGKYFAHRGVLRAHRGHRLEGLADVRRAIDLEASERWDYAARIAEYEGTAARVESICLRRQLTGEVEVARAEIEGSRSQVLTMTGLLAAVVAIIVVNIGSSRTTAARADVVSSILVGNGSVILGFGLLITLVLIPQNRTSRMLSVIVPAIGLGLLLLGYFMPEVPSSP
;
A
#
# COMPACT_ATOMS: atom_id res chain seq x y z
N MET A 1 -7.56 9.30 -44.81
CA MET A 1 -6.19 9.82 -44.78
C MET A 1 -5.47 9.33 -46.02
N SER A 2 -4.96 10.23 -46.87
CA SER A 2 -4.14 9.80 -47.99
C SER A 2 -2.70 9.53 -47.50
N ASN A 3 -1.95 8.64 -48.15
CA ASN A 3 -0.53 8.44 -47.83
C ASN A 3 0.27 9.74 -47.97
N LYS A 4 -0.15 10.64 -48.87
CA LYS A 4 0.50 11.93 -49.09
C LYS A 4 0.39 12.86 -47.87
N ASP A 5 -0.76 12.88 -47.21
CA ASP A 5 -0.98 13.71 -46.01
C ASP A 5 -0.15 13.19 -44.83
N TRP A 6 -0.02 11.87 -44.72
CA TRP A 6 0.81 11.20 -43.72
C TRP A 6 2.29 11.54 -43.88
N ASP A 7 2.83 11.37 -45.09
CA ASP A 7 4.24 11.63 -45.38
C ASP A 7 4.60 13.12 -45.24
N ALA A 8 3.65 14.01 -45.55
CA ALA A 8 3.81 15.44 -45.29
C ALA A 8 3.90 15.72 -43.78
N THR A 9 2.99 15.13 -42.99
CA THR A 9 2.96 15.30 -41.53
C THR A 9 4.25 14.82 -40.86
N LEU A 10 4.76 13.64 -41.22
CA LEU A 10 6.01 13.13 -40.65
C LEU A 10 7.18 14.05 -41.00
N ARG A 11 7.28 14.51 -42.24
CA ARG A 11 8.34 15.44 -42.67
C ARG A 11 8.29 16.78 -41.95
N GLU A 12 7.10 17.27 -41.63
CA GLU A 12 6.95 18.55 -40.94
C GLU A 12 7.21 18.43 -39.44
N ARG A 13 6.75 17.36 -38.79
CA ARG A 13 6.69 17.27 -37.32
C ARG A 13 7.72 16.33 -36.68
N ILE A 14 8.21 15.33 -37.41
CA ILE A 14 9.14 14.31 -36.89
C ILE A 14 10.55 14.50 -37.46
N HIS A 15 10.69 14.72 -38.77
CA HIS A 15 12.01 14.86 -39.40
C HIS A 15 12.88 16.03 -38.87
N PRO A 16 12.32 17.16 -38.40
CA PRO A 16 13.14 18.22 -37.81
C PRO A 16 13.68 17.89 -36.41
N LEU A 17 13.18 16.82 -35.78
CA LEU A 17 13.60 16.40 -34.44
C LEU A 17 14.99 15.76 -34.49
N THR A 18 15.67 15.78 -33.35
CA THR A 18 17.03 15.26 -33.18
C THR A 18 17.03 14.16 -32.12
N ALA A 19 18.17 13.51 -31.90
CA ALA A 19 18.31 12.53 -30.82
C ALA A 19 18.04 13.14 -29.43
N GLU A 20 18.29 14.43 -29.21
CA GLU A 20 17.93 15.11 -27.96
C GLU A 20 16.41 15.14 -27.73
N SER A 21 15.62 15.03 -28.80
CA SER A 21 14.16 14.99 -28.70
C SER A 21 13.63 13.72 -28.05
N TYR A 22 14.46 12.69 -27.88
CA TYR A 22 14.14 11.52 -27.06
C TYR A 22 13.97 11.92 -25.59
N THR A 23 14.89 12.73 -25.07
CA THR A 23 15.07 12.94 -23.63
C THR A 23 14.42 14.22 -23.11
N ASP A 24 14.10 15.18 -24.00
CA ASP A 24 13.37 16.40 -23.64
C ASP A 24 11.84 16.28 -23.79
N GLY A 25 11.36 15.19 -24.39
CA GLY A 25 9.93 14.89 -24.56
C GLY A 25 9.30 15.41 -25.86
N LYS A 26 10.01 16.20 -26.67
CA LYS A 26 9.46 16.73 -27.93
C LYS A 26 9.02 15.64 -28.91
N LEU A 27 9.73 14.52 -28.96
CA LEU A 27 9.32 13.39 -29.80
C LEU A 27 7.98 12.82 -29.34
N SER A 28 7.82 12.59 -28.04
CA SER A 28 6.58 12.09 -27.46
C SER A 28 5.41 13.05 -27.73
N ASP A 29 5.62 14.36 -27.55
CA ASP A 29 4.61 15.38 -27.81
C ASP A 29 4.19 15.43 -29.29
N ALA A 30 5.16 15.39 -30.20
CA ALA A 30 4.88 15.36 -31.64
C ALA A 30 4.08 14.12 -32.04
N VAL A 31 4.47 12.94 -31.54
CA VAL A 31 3.75 11.69 -31.79
C VAL A 31 2.34 11.75 -31.21
N PHE A 32 2.16 12.26 -29.98
CA PHE A 32 0.85 12.37 -29.34
C PHE A 32 -0.08 13.34 -30.08
N ALA A 33 0.46 14.44 -30.60
CA ALA A 33 -0.31 15.37 -31.43
C ALA A 33 -0.81 14.70 -32.72
N ILE A 34 0.07 13.96 -33.40
CA ILE A 34 -0.30 13.20 -34.61
C ILE A 34 -1.35 12.12 -34.29
N VAL A 35 -1.16 11.34 -33.21
CA VAL A 35 -2.15 10.33 -32.79
C VAL A 35 -3.49 10.96 -32.39
N ALA A 36 -3.48 12.15 -31.76
CA ALA A 36 -4.70 12.87 -31.44
C ALA A 36 -5.44 13.34 -32.71
N GLU A 37 -4.71 13.79 -33.73
CA GLU A 37 -5.25 14.28 -35.00
C GLU A 37 -5.83 13.15 -35.87
N PHE A 38 -5.08 12.06 -36.06
CA PHE A 38 -5.48 10.99 -37.00
C PHE A 38 -6.17 9.79 -36.34
N GLY A 39 -6.14 9.73 -35.01
CA GLY A 39 -6.79 8.69 -34.23
C GLY A 39 -6.28 7.28 -34.47
N SER A 40 -7.08 6.29 -34.04
CA SER A 40 -6.73 4.87 -34.14
C SER A 40 -6.58 4.35 -35.56
N ALA A 41 -7.19 5.02 -36.55
CA ALA A 41 -7.05 4.68 -37.98
C ALA A 41 -5.61 4.83 -38.48
N SER A 42 -4.77 5.65 -37.84
CA SER A 42 -3.36 5.82 -38.18
C SER A 42 -2.46 4.67 -37.74
N ARG A 43 -2.96 3.71 -36.94
CA ARG A 43 -2.16 2.63 -36.35
C ARG A 43 -1.35 1.84 -37.38
N GLY A 44 -1.97 1.45 -38.50
CA GLY A 44 -1.28 0.69 -39.54
C GLY A 44 -0.19 1.51 -40.27
N ALA A 45 -0.30 2.84 -40.29
CA ALA A 45 0.75 3.70 -40.83
C ALA A 45 1.96 3.75 -39.88
N TRP A 46 1.70 3.89 -38.57
CA TRP A 46 2.76 3.80 -37.56
C TRP A 46 3.45 2.43 -37.52
N GLU A 47 2.72 1.33 -37.71
CA GLU A 47 3.33 -0.01 -37.80
C GLU A 47 4.29 -0.13 -38.99
N ARG A 48 3.93 0.41 -40.15
CA ARG A 48 4.82 0.42 -41.32
C ARG A 48 6.09 1.22 -41.03
N VAL A 49 5.96 2.37 -40.38
CA VAL A 49 7.10 3.22 -39.99
C VAL A 49 8.01 2.52 -38.97
N ALA A 50 7.43 1.81 -38.00
CA ALA A 50 8.21 1.08 -36.99
C ALA A 50 8.96 -0.12 -37.59
N ALA A 51 8.31 -0.85 -38.50
CA ALA A 51 8.83 -2.08 -39.08
C ALA A 51 9.79 -1.87 -40.27
N ASP A 52 9.84 -0.67 -40.85
CA ASP A 52 10.71 -0.36 -41.98
C ASP A 52 12.20 -0.41 -41.55
N PRO A 53 13.00 -1.35 -42.10
CA PRO A 53 14.40 -1.49 -41.75
C PRO A 53 15.26 -0.31 -42.22
N ASP A 54 14.83 0.39 -43.27
CA ASP A 54 15.56 1.51 -43.87
C ASP A 54 15.22 2.85 -43.21
N SER A 55 14.20 2.88 -42.35
CA SER A 55 13.82 4.09 -41.63
C SER A 55 14.91 4.53 -40.63
N PRO A 56 15.22 5.84 -40.53
CA PRO A 56 16.10 6.35 -39.48
C PRO A 56 15.59 5.95 -38.08
N GLU A 57 16.48 5.70 -37.13
CA GLU A 57 16.10 5.22 -35.79
C GLU A 57 15.06 6.11 -35.10
N LEU A 58 15.22 7.44 -35.19
CA LEU A 58 14.27 8.41 -34.65
C LEU A 58 12.85 8.21 -35.19
N VAL A 59 12.76 7.94 -36.49
CA VAL A 59 11.49 7.72 -37.20
C VAL A 59 10.91 6.36 -36.80
N ALA A 60 11.74 5.32 -36.70
CA ALA A 60 11.30 4.00 -36.24
C ALA A 60 10.77 4.03 -34.80
N VAL A 61 11.47 4.72 -33.89
CA VAL A 61 11.01 4.96 -32.52
C VAL A 61 9.71 5.75 -32.49
N ALA A 62 9.56 6.79 -33.34
CA ALA A 62 8.29 7.50 -33.47
C ALA A 62 7.16 6.54 -33.89
N GLY A 63 7.46 5.62 -34.81
CA GLY A 63 6.61 4.48 -35.18
C GLY A 63 6.15 3.68 -33.99
N VAL A 64 7.09 3.18 -33.19
CA VAL A 64 6.81 2.40 -31.97
C VAL A 64 5.97 3.23 -30.99
N LEU A 65 6.35 4.48 -30.71
CA LEU A 65 5.59 5.38 -29.83
C LEU A 65 4.15 5.58 -30.32
N GLY A 66 3.94 5.72 -31.63
CA GLY A 66 2.62 5.90 -32.24
C GLY A 66 1.74 4.66 -32.07
N VAL A 67 2.26 3.48 -32.42
CA VAL A 67 1.55 2.20 -32.26
C VAL A 67 1.19 1.97 -30.79
N THR A 68 2.17 2.10 -29.91
CA THR A 68 2.02 1.82 -28.47
C THR A 68 1.06 2.80 -27.81
N THR A 69 1.03 4.07 -28.23
CA THR A 69 0.06 5.07 -27.74
C THR A 69 -1.37 4.72 -28.14
N ILE A 70 -1.58 4.29 -29.39
CA ILE A 70 -2.91 3.86 -29.85
C ILE A 70 -3.36 2.61 -29.09
N ASP A 71 -2.49 1.62 -28.95
CA ASP A 71 -2.79 0.37 -28.26
C ASP A 71 -3.13 0.63 -26.78
N ARG A 72 -2.40 1.51 -26.09
CA ARG A 72 -2.73 1.93 -24.72
C ARG A 72 -4.08 2.64 -24.62
N ARG A 73 -4.34 3.63 -25.48
CA ARG A 73 -5.62 4.37 -25.48
C ARG A 73 -6.82 3.48 -25.79
N SER A 74 -6.59 2.41 -26.57
CA SER A 74 -7.60 1.39 -26.88
C SER A 74 -7.61 0.22 -25.88
N LYS A 75 -6.84 0.32 -24.78
CA LYS A 75 -6.67 -0.73 -23.75
C LYS A 75 -6.27 -2.10 -24.32
N ASN A 76 -5.56 -2.11 -25.43
CA ASN A 76 -5.06 -3.32 -26.08
C ASN A 76 -3.63 -3.66 -25.63
N TYR A 77 -3.47 -3.86 -24.32
CA TYR A 77 -2.15 -4.08 -23.71
C TYR A 77 -1.46 -5.33 -24.24
N GLY A 78 -2.21 -6.36 -24.66
CA GLY A 78 -1.63 -7.54 -25.31
C GLY A 78 -0.91 -7.22 -26.62
N LYS A 79 -1.48 -6.34 -27.46
CA LYS A 79 -0.79 -5.86 -28.69
C LYS A 79 0.41 -4.98 -28.35
N PHE A 80 0.26 -4.08 -27.38
CA PHE A 80 1.37 -3.26 -26.90
C PHE A 80 2.57 -4.12 -26.46
N ILE A 81 2.33 -5.11 -25.59
CA ILE A 81 3.35 -6.03 -25.10
C ILE A 81 3.98 -6.82 -26.25
N LYS A 82 3.16 -7.30 -27.20
CA LYS A 82 3.65 -8.03 -28.38
C LYS A 82 4.59 -7.18 -29.24
N VAL A 83 4.28 -5.90 -29.46
CA VAL A 83 5.14 -4.97 -30.22
C VAL A 83 6.47 -4.76 -29.48
N MET A 84 6.43 -4.55 -28.17
CA MET A 84 7.66 -4.31 -27.38
C MET A 84 8.57 -5.53 -27.25
N HIS A 85 8.04 -6.74 -27.45
CA HIS A 85 8.81 -7.99 -27.45
C HIS A 85 9.10 -8.52 -28.86
N ASP A 86 8.84 -7.73 -29.90
CA ASP A 86 9.24 -8.11 -31.25
C ASP A 86 10.78 -8.24 -31.31
N PRO A 87 11.33 -9.40 -31.71
CA PRO A 87 12.77 -9.63 -31.66
C PRO A 87 13.56 -8.66 -32.53
N GLU A 88 13.02 -8.25 -33.67
CA GLU A 88 13.71 -7.38 -34.62
C GLU A 88 13.70 -5.93 -34.14
N LEU A 89 12.57 -5.44 -33.65
CA LEU A 89 12.50 -4.12 -33.00
C LEU A 89 13.41 -4.07 -31.77
N THR A 90 13.40 -5.11 -30.94
CA THR A 90 14.26 -5.17 -29.75
C THR A 90 15.72 -5.17 -30.13
N ARG A 91 16.13 -5.98 -31.11
CA ARG A 91 17.52 -6.04 -31.60
C ARG A 91 18.00 -4.67 -32.09
N ARG A 92 17.14 -3.95 -32.81
CA ARG A 92 17.47 -2.65 -33.41
C ARG A 92 17.43 -1.50 -32.41
N LEU A 93 16.41 -1.42 -31.57
CA LEU A 93 16.09 -0.22 -30.78
C LEU A 93 16.38 -0.36 -29.28
N SER A 94 16.72 -1.55 -28.77
CA SER A 94 16.95 -1.75 -27.32
C SER A 94 18.07 -0.90 -26.73
N HIS A 95 19.02 -0.43 -27.54
CA HIS A 95 20.07 0.46 -27.06
C HIS A 95 19.58 1.90 -26.81
N LEU A 96 18.39 2.26 -27.30
CA LEU A 96 17.82 3.60 -27.15
C LEU A 96 17.09 3.74 -25.81
N PRO A 97 17.41 4.77 -25.00
CA PRO A 97 16.80 4.96 -23.68
C PRO A 97 15.26 5.08 -23.72
N VAL A 98 14.71 5.69 -24.77
CA VAL A 98 13.25 5.84 -24.93
C VAL A 98 12.55 4.50 -25.17
N PHE A 99 13.21 3.57 -25.88
CA PHE A 99 12.69 2.22 -26.06
C PHE A 99 12.72 1.44 -24.75
N GLN A 100 13.77 1.63 -23.93
CA GLN A 100 13.85 1.06 -22.58
C GLN A 100 12.72 1.57 -21.67
N MET A 101 12.34 2.85 -21.78
CA MET A 101 11.19 3.40 -21.05
C MET A 101 9.86 2.75 -21.48
N LEU A 102 9.66 2.53 -22.79
CA LEU A 102 8.49 1.79 -23.28
C LEU A 102 8.51 0.32 -22.86
N LEU A 103 9.68 -0.30 -22.77
CA LEU A 103 9.83 -1.66 -22.28
C LEU A 103 9.47 -1.76 -20.80
N ALA A 104 9.91 -0.79 -19.98
CA ALA A 104 9.49 -0.69 -18.58
C ALA A 104 7.96 -0.62 -18.47
N GLU A 105 7.32 0.19 -19.31
CA GLU A 105 5.85 0.27 -19.36
C GLU A 105 5.21 -1.06 -19.80
N ALA A 106 5.78 -1.77 -20.78
CA ALA A 106 5.29 -3.09 -21.19
C ALA A 106 5.40 -4.14 -20.09
N LEU A 107 6.48 -4.13 -19.32
CA LEU A 107 6.66 -5.01 -18.16
C LEU A 107 5.64 -4.70 -17.06
N MET A 108 5.32 -3.42 -16.86
CA MET A 108 4.27 -2.99 -15.91
C MET A 108 2.92 -3.60 -16.29
N TYR A 109 2.45 -3.46 -17.53
CA TYR A 109 1.19 -4.09 -17.95
C TYR A 109 1.27 -5.62 -17.98
N SER A 110 2.41 -6.20 -18.36
CA SER A 110 2.60 -7.66 -18.33
C SER A 110 2.46 -8.22 -16.91
N SER A 111 2.82 -7.43 -15.89
CA SER A 111 2.69 -7.83 -14.49
C SER A 111 1.22 -8.04 -14.07
N GLU A 112 0.25 -7.39 -14.73
CA GLU A 112 -1.18 -7.58 -14.45
C GLU A 112 -1.67 -8.98 -14.84
N ALA A 113 -0.98 -9.63 -15.78
CA ALA A 113 -1.21 -11.01 -16.18
C ALA A 113 -0.58 -12.04 -15.23
N GLY A 114 -0.04 -11.61 -14.07
CA GLY A 114 0.47 -12.51 -13.01
C GLY A 114 1.98 -12.78 -13.03
N GLY A 115 2.75 -12.05 -13.83
CA GLY A 115 4.22 -12.18 -13.82
C GLY A 115 4.82 -11.70 -12.50
N GLN A 116 5.47 -12.60 -11.78
CA GLN A 116 6.21 -12.28 -10.55
C GLN A 116 7.43 -11.40 -10.89
N ASN A 117 7.73 -10.42 -10.04
CA ASN A 117 8.87 -9.49 -10.15
C ASN A 117 8.89 -8.53 -11.36
N LEU A 118 7.91 -8.58 -12.27
CA LEU A 118 7.88 -7.69 -13.44
C LEU A 118 7.72 -6.21 -13.08
N LEU A 119 7.01 -5.88 -11.99
CA LEU A 119 6.89 -4.50 -11.50
C LEU A 119 8.22 -3.97 -10.95
N GLU A 120 8.96 -4.78 -10.20
CA GLU A 120 10.27 -4.39 -9.70
C GLU A 120 11.28 -4.21 -10.84
N GLN A 121 11.22 -5.07 -11.85
CA GLN A 121 12.03 -4.92 -13.06
C GLN A 121 11.66 -3.64 -13.83
N SER A 122 10.36 -3.39 -14.02
CA SER A 122 9.84 -2.17 -14.65
C SER A 122 10.33 -0.91 -13.90
N LYS A 123 10.21 -0.89 -12.58
CA LYS A 123 10.70 0.19 -11.71
C LYS A 123 12.21 0.38 -11.84
N SER A 124 12.98 -0.71 -11.82
CA SER A 124 14.44 -0.67 -11.94
C SER A 124 14.90 -0.08 -13.27
N ILE A 125 14.31 -0.53 -14.40
CA ILE A 125 14.62 0.01 -15.73
C ILE A 125 14.25 1.50 -15.80
N CYS A 126 13.04 1.86 -15.35
CA CYS A 126 12.59 3.24 -15.33
C CYS A 126 13.52 4.13 -14.49
N ALA A 127 13.90 3.68 -13.28
CA ALA A 127 14.79 4.41 -12.38
C ALA A 127 16.20 4.59 -12.95
N ALA A 128 16.75 3.58 -13.63
CA ALA A 128 18.07 3.65 -14.24
C ALA A 128 18.15 4.69 -15.38
N ASN A 129 17.06 4.85 -16.13
CA ASN A 129 17.00 5.80 -17.25
C ASN A 129 16.53 7.19 -16.82
N LEU A 130 15.78 7.32 -15.72
CA LEU A 130 15.15 8.59 -15.31
C LEU A 130 16.09 9.81 -15.22
N PRO A 131 17.37 9.70 -14.80
CA PRO A 131 18.29 10.83 -14.80
C PRO A 131 18.50 11.47 -16.19
N GLU A 132 18.53 10.64 -17.24
CA GLU A 132 18.65 11.11 -18.63
C GLU A 132 17.34 11.78 -19.10
N PHE A 133 16.20 11.34 -18.56
CA PHE A 133 14.87 11.89 -18.81
C PHE A 133 14.40 12.91 -17.75
N ALA A 134 15.33 13.60 -17.08
CA ALA A 134 14.98 14.56 -16.03
C ALA A 134 14.10 15.74 -16.52
N GLY A 135 14.15 16.04 -17.82
CA GLY A 135 13.32 17.04 -18.50
C GLY A 135 12.03 16.50 -19.12
N HIS A 136 11.84 15.19 -19.19
CA HIS A 136 10.70 14.58 -19.89
C HIS A 136 9.53 14.32 -18.93
N HIS A 137 8.43 15.07 -19.08
CA HIS A 137 7.26 14.92 -18.19
C HIS A 137 6.60 13.52 -18.27
N GLY A 138 6.49 12.94 -19.46
CA GLY A 138 5.99 11.57 -19.68
C GLY A 138 6.79 10.49 -18.95
N ALA A 139 8.13 10.55 -18.99
CA ALA A 139 9.01 9.64 -18.25
C ALA A 139 8.82 9.74 -16.74
N GLN A 140 8.72 10.97 -16.21
CA GLN A 140 8.41 11.20 -14.80
C GLN A 140 7.05 10.61 -14.44
N ASN A 141 6.03 10.79 -15.28
CA ASN A 141 4.71 10.21 -15.03
C ASN A 141 4.68 8.68 -15.14
N LEU A 142 5.51 8.06 -16.00
CA LEU A 142 5.64 6.61 -16.05
C LEU A 142 6.16 6.06 -14.71
N MET A 143 7.14 6.73 -14.09
CA MET A 143 7.60 6.36 -12.74
C MET A 143 6.44 6.42 -11.71
N VAL A 144 5.58 7.44 -11.79
CA VAL A 144 4.38 7.53 -10.94
C VAL A 144 3.46 6.34 -11.16
N GLU A 145 3.16 6.01 -12.41
CA GLU A 145 2.27 4.91 -12.77
C GLU A 145 2.78 3.56 -12.25
N ILE A 146 4.07 3.27 -12.47
CA ILE A 146 4.71 2.05 -11.95
C ILE A 146 4.62 1.98 -10.43
N CYS A 147 4.94 3.07 -9.73
CA CYS A 147 4.85 3.12 -8.27
C CYS A 147 3.41 2.92 -7.78
N LEU A 148 2.42 3.49 -8.46
CA LEU A 148 1.01 3.29 -8.16
C LEU A 148 0.59 1.81 -8.31
N HIS A 149 1.10 1.10 -9.31
CA HIS A 149 0.86 -0.35 -9.44
C HIS A 149 1.50 -1.17 -8.31
N ILE A 150 2.69 -0.77 -7.83
CA ILE A 150 3.36 -1.40 -6.68
C ILE A 150 2.55 -1.15 -5.40
N LEU A 151 2.08 0.08 -5.18
CA LEU A 151 1.28 0.44 -4.01
C LEU A 151 -0.07 -0.29 -3.99
N ASP A 152 -0.71 -0.50 -5.14
CA ASP A 152 -1.98 -1.23 -5.23
C ASP A 152 -1.87 -2.71 -4.82
N ARG A 153 -0.71 -3.33 -5.07
CA ARG A 153 -0.46 -4.75 -4.76
C ARG A 153 0.08 -4.96 -3.34
N SER A 154 0.59 -3.90 -2.73
CA SER A 154 1.21 -3.97 -1.42
C SER A 154 0.14 -4.01 -0.32
N PRO A 155 0.23 -4.92 0.67
CA PRO A 155 -0.75 -5.03 1.76
C PRO A 155 -0.71 -3.82 2.70
N ALA A 156 0.45 -3.15 2.78
CA ALA A 156 0.67 -1.92 3.51
C ALA A 156 1.27 -0.87 2.56
N VAL A 157 1.13 0.40 2.92
CA VAL A 157 1.71 1.50 2.15
C VAL A 157 3.23 1.48 2.35
N ASP A 158 3.97 1.23 1.28
CA ASP A 158 5.41 1.44 1.25
C ASP A 158 5.70 2.93 1.12
N GLU A 159 6.18 3.53 2.21
CA GLU A 159 6.46 4.96 2.31
C GLU A 159 7.56 5.45 1.36
N GLU A 160 8.53 4.61 1.05
CA GLU A 160 9.60 4.99 0.12
C GLU A 160 9.09 5.00 -1.33
N VAL A 161 8.29 4.00 -1.70
CA VAL A 161 7.61 3.97 -3.01
C VAL A 161 6.66 5.16 -3.16
N LEU A 162 5.89 5.47 -2.11
CA LEU A 162 4.96 6.60 -2.11
C LEU A 162 5.72 7.94 -2.27
N ARG A 163 6.79 8.16 -1.50
CA ARG A 163 7.62 9.36 -1.59
C ARG A 163 8.25 9.53 -2.99
N GLN A 164 8.73 8.43 -3.58
CA GLN A 164 9.27 8.43 -4.94
C GLN A 164 8.20 8.85 -5.97
N ALA A 165 7.00 8.28 -5.86
CA ALA A 165 5.87 8.63 -6.72
C ALA A 165 5.43 10.09 -6.56
N GLU A 166 5.39 10.62 -5.33
CA GLU A 166 5.06 12.02 -5.05
C GLU A 166 6.08 12.99 -5.68
N ALA A 167 7.38 12.68 -5.59
CA ALA A 167 8.44 13.48 -6.20
C ALA A 167 8.32 13.48 -7.74
N ALA A 168 8.13 12.31 -8.35
CA ALA A 168 7.94 12.18 -9.79
C ALA A 168 6.65 12.86 -10.28
N SER A 169 5.55 12.77 -9.51
CA SER A 169 4.26 13.41 -9.82
C SER A 169 4.35 14.94 -9.78
N LYS A 170 5.04 15.50 -8.78
CA LYS A 170 5.30 16.94 -8.74
C LYS A 170 6.09 17.37 -9.98
N ARG A 171 7.14 16.63 -10.33
CA ARG A 171 7.99 16.96 -11.47
C ARG A 171 7.26 16.84 -12.80
N SER A 172 6.46 15.80 -13.03
CA SER A 172 5.69 15.63 -14.27
C SER A 172 4.67 16.75 -14.48
N LEU A 173 4.00 17.20 -13.42
CA LEU A 173 3.06 18.33 -13.48
C LEU A 173 3.76 19.66 -13.80
N GLU A 174 4.88 19.95 -13.14
CA GLU A 174 5.67 21.16 -13.38
C GLU A 174 6.20 21.21 -14.83
N LEU A 175 6.84 20.12 -15.28
CA LEU A 175 7.42 20.03 -16.62
C LEU A 175 6.38 20.13 -17.73
N SER A 176 5.17 19.64 -17.48
CA SER A 176 4.08 19.69 -18.47
C SER A 176 3.24 20.96 -18.45
N GLY A 177 3.57 21.93 -17.59
CA GLY A 177 2.78 23.15 -17.44
C GLY A 177 1.34 22.88 -17.01
N TYR A 178 1.08 21.78 -16.29
CA TYR A 178 -0.24 21.41 -15.77
C TYR A 178 -1.32 21.18 -16.85
N GLN A 179 -0.93 20.73 -18.04
CA GLN A 179 -1.87 20.57 -19.17
C GLN A 179 -2.43 19.15 -19.35
N TYR A 180 -1.87 18.14 -18.69
CA TYR A 180 -2.30 16.75 -18.87
C TYR A 180 -3.18 16.26 -17.71
N GLY A 181 -4.45 15.97 -17.99
CA GLY A 181 -5.42 15.45 -17.01
C GLY A 181 -4.94 14.20 -16.28
N LYS A 182 -4.31 13.25 -16.99
CA LYS A 182 -3.78 11.98 -16.41
C LYS A 182 -2.87 12.24 -15.20
N TYR A 183 -2.09 13.33 -15.21
CA TYR A 183 -1.12 13.61 -14.15
C TYR A 183 -1.80 14.07 -12.85
N PHE A 184 -2.90 14.81 -12.98
CA PHE A 184 -3.77 15.11 -11.85
C PHE A 184 -4.45 13.86 -11.32
N ALA A 185 -4.99 13.01 -12.20
CA ALA A 185 -5.61 11.75 -11.78
C ALA A 185 -4.65 10.87 -10.95
N HIS A 186 -3.40 10.72 -11.41
CA HIS A 186 -2.35 10.02 -10.66
C HIS A 186 -2.04 10.68 -9.30
N ARG A 187 -1.91 12.01 -9.25
CA ARG A 187 -1.71 12.73 -7.98
C ARG A 187 -2.89 12.53 -7.03
N GLY A 188 -4.11 12.43 -7.58
CA GLY A 188 -5.31 12.15 -6.80
C GLY A 188 -5.23 10.80 -6.08
N VAL A 189 -4.73 9.78 -6.75
CA VAL A 189 -4.47 8.45 -6.13
C VAL A 189 -3.38 8.53 -5.05
N LEU A 190 -2.28 9.27 -5.29
CA LEU A 190 -1.23 9.46 -4.27
C LEU A 190 -1.77 10.14 -3.01
N ARG A 191 -2.60 11.18 -3.18
CA ARG A 191 -3.31 11.83 -2.07
C ARG A 191 -4.22 10.86 -1.31
N ALA A 192 -4.87 9.93 -2.01
CA ALA A 192 -5.67 8.88 -1.37
C ALA A 192 -4.81 7.96 -0.49
N HIS A 193 -3.60 7.60 -0.94
CA HIS A 193 -2.66 6.82 -0.12
C HIS A 193 -2.23 7.56 1.15
N ARG A 194 -2.21 8.90 1.15
CA ARG A 194 -2.03 9.74 2.35
C ARG A 194 -3.30 9.91 3.20
N GLY A 195 -4.45 9.44 2.73
CA GLY A 195 -5.76 9.63 3.38
C GLY A 195 -6.43 10.96 3.03
N HIS A 196 -5.91 11.73 2.08
CA HIS A 196 -6.45 13.02 1.67
C HIS A 196 -7.55 12.83 0.61
N ARG A 197 -8.67 12.22 1.01
CA ARG A 197 -9.78 11.85 0.11
C ARG A 197 -10.29 13.01 -0.74
N LEU A 198 -10.66 14.13 -0.11
CA LEU A 198 -11.30 15.27 -0.79
C LEU A 198 -10.34 15.92 -1.80
N GLU A 199 -9.09 16.11 -1.43
CA GLU A 199 -8.06 16.63 -2.34
C GLU A 199 -7.77 15.68 -3.49
N GLY A 200 -7.83 14.36 -3.25
CA GLY A 200 -7.68 13.35 -4.27
C GLY A 200 -8.79 13.40 -5.31
N LEU A 201 -10.05 13.47 -4.86
CA LEU A 201 -11.22 13.60 -5.73
C LEU A 201 -11.23 14.94 -6.50
N ALA A 202 -10.77 16.02 -5.87
CA ALA A 202 -10.64 17.32 -6.54
C ALA A 202 -9.63 17.25 -7.70
N ASP A 203 -8.52 16.53 -7.54
CA ASP A 203 -7.55 16.31 -8.62
C ASP A 203 -8.14 15.46 -9.75
N VAL A 204 -8.92 14.42 -9.44
CA VAL A 204 -9.58 13.61 -10.49
C VAL A 204 -10.61 14.43 -11.25
N ARG A 205 -11.38 15.29 -10.57
CA ARG A 205 -12.29 16.24 -11.23
C ARG A 205 -11.52 17.19 -12.14
N ARG A 206 -10.38 17.72 -11.68
CA ARG A 206 -9.52 18.55 -12.53
C ARG A 206 -9.01 17.80 -13.76
N ALA A 207 -8.74 16.50 -13.64
CA ALA A 207 -8.37 15.68 -14.79
C ALA A 207 -9.48 15.63 -15.85
N ILE A 208 -10.73 15.45 -15.41
CA ILE A 208 -11.92 15.45 -16.28
C ILE A 208 -12.09 16.81 -16.96
N ASP A 209 -11.99 17.91 -16.21
CA ASP A 209 -12.16 19.28 -16.73
C ASP A 209 -11.13 19.66 -17.81
N LEU A 210 -9.98 18.99 -17.85
CA LEU A 210 -8.92 19.23 -18.82
C LEU A 210 -9.11 18.45 -20.14
N GLU A 211 -10.09 17.56 -20.23
CA GLU A 211 -10.31 16.77 -21.45
C GLU A 211 -11.15 17.49 -22.49
N ALA A 212 -10.62 17.53 -23.72
CA ALA A 212 -11.31 18.05 -24.88
C ALA A 212 -12.28 17.00 -25.44
N SER A 213 -13.55 17.36 -25.51
CA SER A 213 -14.64 16.46 -25.92
C SER A 213 -14.58 16.03 -27.40
N GLU A 214 -13.81 16.74 -28.22
CA GLU A 214 -13.62 16.48 -29.64
C GLU A 214 -12.62 15.35 -29.91
N ARG A 215 -11.86 14.93 -28.89
CA ARG A 215 -10.87 13.85 -29.05
C ARG A 215 -11.56 12.51 -29.26
N TRP A 216 -11.04 11.71 -30.19
CA TRP A 216 -11.60 10.40 -30.53
C TRP A 216 -11.63 9.40 -29.36
N ASP A 217 -10.74 9.58 -28.37
CA ASP A 217 -10.62 8.74 -27.17
C ASP A 217 -11.29 9.37 -25.93
N TYR A 218 -12.01 10.49 -26.08
CA TYR A 218 -12.60 11.24 -24.96
C TYR A 218 -13.42 10.36 -24.01
N ALA A 219 -14.39 9.61 -24.54
CA ALA A 219 -15.27 8.77 -23.71
C ALA A 219 -14.48 7.71 -22.91
N ALA A 220 -13.43 7.14 -23.50
CA ALA A 220 -12.58 6.16 -22.82
C ALA A 220 -11.78 6.80 -21.67
N ARG A 221 -11.30 8.04 -21.86
CA ARG A 221 -10.56 8.80 -20.84
C ARG A 221 -11.45 9.25 -19.69
N ILE A 222 -12.66 9.72 -19.98
CA ILE A 222 -13.64 10.04 -18.92
C ILE A 222 -13.95 8.80 -18.08
N ALA A 223 -14.19 7.65 -18.73
CA ALA A 223 -14.40 6.39 -18.00
C ALA A 223 -13.19 5.97 -17.15
N GLU A 224 -11.96 6.23 -17.62
CA GLU A 224 -10.74 5.99 -16.84
C GLU A 224 -10.65 6.90 -15.61
N TYR A 225 -11.00 8.18 -15.73
CA TYR A 225 -10.99 9.12 -14.61
C TYR A 225 -12.09 8.84 -13.60
N GLU A 226 -13.30 8.45 -14.04
CA GLU A 226 -14.35 7.95 -13.14
C GLU A 226 -13.90 6.68 -12.40
N GLY A 227 -13.25 5.75 -13.10
CA GLY A 227 -12.62 4.58 -12.47
C GLY A 227 -11.53 4.98 -11.45
N THR A 228 -10.78 6.05 -11.73
CA THR A 228 -9.78 6.60 -10.82
C THR A 228 -10.42 7.24 -9.59
N ALA A 229 -11.56 7.93 -9.73
CA ALA A 229 -12.31 8.46 -8.59
C ALA A 229 -12.79 7.32 -7.67
N ALA A 230 -13.34 6.25 -8.25
CA ALA A 230 -13.72 5.05 -7.49
C ALA A 230 -12.51 4.39 -6.80
N ARG A 231 -11.34 4.38 -7.46
CA ARG A 231 -10.09 3.90 -6.86
C ARG A 231 -9.67 4.76 -5.66
N VAL A 232 -9.72 6.08 -5.76
CA VAL A 232 -9.43 7.03 -4.65
C VAL A 232 -10.33 6.74 -3.45
N GLU A 233 -11.63 6.56 -3.69
CA GLU A 233 -12.61 6.21 -2.66
C GLU A 233 -12.27 4.88 -1.97
N SER A 234 -11.99 3.84 -2.77
CA SER A 234 -11.65 2.51 -2.26
C SER A 234 -10.39 2.52 -1.38
N ILE A 235 -9.34 3.25 -1.77
CA ILE A 235 -8.12 3.39 -0.97
C ILE A 235 -8.42 4.04 0.39
N CYS A 236 -9.18 5.15 0.38
CA CYS A 236 -9.50 5.86 1.61
C CYS A 236 -10.40 5.04 2.53
N LEU A 237 -11.41 4.36 1.98
CA LEU A 237 -12.30 3.48 2.73
C LEU A 237 -11.52 2.32 3.37
N ARG A 238 -10.60 1.68 2.63
CA ARG A 238 -9.75 0.61 3.16
C ARG A 238 -8.94 1.09 4.35
N ARG A 239 -8.33 2.27 4.25
CA ARG A 239 -7.56 2.86 5.36
C ARG A 239 -8.43 3.13 6.58
N GLN A 240 -9.63 3.67 6.39
CA GLN A 240 -10.58 3.89 7.48
C GLN A 240 -10.97 2.57 8.16
N LEU A 241 -11.32 1.54 7.38
CA LEU A 241 -11.66 0.22 7.90
C LEU A 241 -10.50 -0.43 8.65
N THR A 242 -9.26 -0.33 8.15
CA THR A 242 -8.08 -0.82 8.88
C THR A 242 -7.92 -0.09 10.21
N GLY A 243 -8.14 1.23 10.25
CA GLY A 243 -8.13 1.99 11.50
C GLY A 243 -9.20 1.54 12.49
N GLU A 244 -10.44 1.35 12.02
CA GLU A 244 -11.56 0.87 12.85
C GLU A 244 -11.32 -0.55 13.38
N VAL A 245 -10.72 -1.44 12.57
CA VAL A 245 -10.37 -2.81 12.99
C VAL A 245 -9.30 -2.81 14.08
N GLU A 246 -8.26 -1.97 13.96
CA GLU A 246 -7.22 -1.86 15.00
C GLU A 246 -7.79 -1.30 16.32
N VAL A 247 -8.70 -0.32 16.25
CA VAL A 247 -9.40 0.20 17.44
C VAL A 247 -10.26 -0.90 18.08
N ALA A 248 -11.08 -1.59 17.29
CA ALA A 248 -11.93 -2.68 17.79
C ALA A 248 -11.10 -3.82 18.39
N ARG A 249 -9.95 -4.13 17.80
CA ARG A 249 -9.02 -5.13 18.33
C ARG A 249 -8.46 -4.69 19.69
N ALA A 250 -8.05 -3.44 19.83
CA ALA A 250 -7.58 -2.90 21.11
C ALA A 250 -8.68 -2.94 22.20
N GLU A 251 -9.93 -2.67 21.83
CA GLU A 251 -11.09 -2.77 22.74
C GLU A 251 -11.38 -4.21 23.17
N ILE A 252 -11.28 -5.18 22.26
CA ILE A 252 -11.45 -6.62 22.56
C ILE A 252 -10.31 -7.09 23.47
N GLU A 253 -9.06 -6.71 23.19
CA GLU A 253 -7.91 -7.06 24.04
C GLU A 253 -8.06 -6.44 25.44
N GLY A 254 -8.55 -5.20 25.53
CA GLY A 254 -8.91 -4.55 26.80
C GLY A 254 -10.02 -5.29 27.55
N SER A 255 -11.10 -5.65 26.87
CA SER A 255 -12.24 -6.37 27.45
C SER A 255 -11.84 -7.77 27.94
N ARG A 256 -11.00 -8.49 27.16
CA ARG A 256 -10.48 -9.80 27.55
C ARG A 256 -9.64 -9.72 28.82
N SER A 257 -8.82 -8.68 28.97
CA SER A 257 -8.05 -8.43 30.18
C SER A 257 -8.96 -8.22 31.40
N GLN A 258 -10.05 -7.45 31.23
CA GLN A 258 -11.03 -7.23 32.30
C GLN A 258 -11.77 -8.52 32.69
N VAL A 259 -12.22 -9.32 31.72
CA VAL A 259 -12.89 -10.61 31.97
C VAL A 259 -11.96 -11.58 32.68
N LEU A 260 -10.69 -11.68 32.27
CA LEU A 260 -9.68 -12.51 32.94
C LEU A 260 -9.46 -12.04 34.38
N THR A 261 -9.44 -10.73 34.61
CA THR A 261 -9.29 -10.15 35.95
C THR A 261 -10.49 -10.49 36.85
N MET A 262 -11.72 -10.30 36.37
CA MET A 262 -12.93 -10.63 37.14
C MET A 262 -13.06 -12.14 37.39
N THR A 263 -12.73 -12.97 36.40
CA THR A 263 -12.76 -14.44 36.54
C THR A 263 -11.71 -14.92 37.55
N GLY A 264 -10.50 -14.36 37.49
CA GLY A 264 -9.44 -14.65 38.47
C GLY A 264 -9.84 -14.27 39.90
N LEU A 265 -10.48 -13.12 40.08
CA LEU A 265 -11.00 -12.68 41.37
C LEU A 265 -12.09 -13.63 41.89
N LEU A 266 -13.06 -14.00 41.06
CA LEU A 266 -14.13 -14.93 41.44
C LEU A 266 -13.57 -16.30 41.84
N ALA A 267 -12.61 -16.82 41.08
CA ALA A 267 -11.95 -18.09 41.39
C ALA A 267 -11.22 -18.05 42.74
N ALA A 268 -10.53 -16.95 43.06
CA ALA A 268 -9.89 -16.76 44.36
C ALA A 268 -10.91 -16.72 45.51
N VAL A 269 -12.04 -16.02 45.33
CA VAL A 269 -13.12 -15.96 46.33
C VAL A 269 -13.72 -17.35 46.57
N VAL A 270 -14.02 -18.10 45.52
CA VAL A 270 -14.55 -19.48 45.65
C VAL A 270 -13.55 -20.38 46.35
N ALA A 271 -12.25 -20.30 46.00
CA ALA A 271 -11.20 -21.08 46.66
C ALA A 271 -11.13 -20.79 48.17
N ILE A 272 -11.19 -19.52 48.57
CA ILE A 272 -11.25 -19.11 49.99
C ILE A 272 -12.48 -19.70 50.70
N ILE A 273 -13.67 -19.64 50.08
CA ILE A 273 -14.90 -20.21 50.66
C ILE A 273 -14.77 -21.73 50.85
N VAL A 274 -14.27 -22.43 49.83
CA VAL A 274 -14.09 -23.89 49.88
C VAL A 274 -13.10 -24.29 50.96
N VAL A 275 -11.97 -23.57 51.08
CA VAL A 275 -10.99 -23.77 52.15
C VAL A 275 -11.63 -23.59 53.52
N ASN A 276 -12.37 -22.50 53.75
CA ASN A 276 -13.02 -22.24 55.04
C ASN A 276 -14.09 -23.31 55.38
N ILE A 277 -14.89 -23.76 54.42
CA ILE A 277 -15.89 -24.82 54.62
C ILE A 277 -15.21 -26.17 54.88
N GLY A 278 -14.13 -26.49 54.17
CA GLY A 278 -13.35 -27.71 54.37
C GLY A 278 -12.75 -27.77 55.78
N SER A 279 -12.02 -26.73 56.17
CA SER A 279 -11.35 -26.65 57.47
C SER A 279 -12.31 -26.65 58.66
N SER A 280 -13.55 -26.16 58.49
CA SER A 280 -14.56 -26.20 59.56
C SER A 280 -15.21 -27.57 59.76
N ARG A 281 -15.13 -28.47 58.76
CA ARG A 281 -15.72 -29.82 58.83
C ARG A 281 -14.74 -30.89 59.34
N THR A 282 -13.45 -30.71 59.11
CA THR A 282 -12.44 -31.76 59.34
C THR A 282 -11.83 -31.75 60.74
N THR A 283 -11.98 -30.68 61.51
CA THR A 283 -11.13 -30.44 62.67
C THR A 283 -11.94 -30.27 63.96
N ALA A 284 -11.65 -31.09 64.97
CA ALA A 284 -12.46 -31.20 66.19
C ALA A 284 -12.16 -30.14 67.26
N ALA A 285 -10.93 -29.58 67.28
CA ALA A 285 -10.51 -28.56 68.24
C ALA A 285 -10.56 -27.15 67.63
N ARG A 286 -11.10 -26.16 68.38
CA ARG A 286 -11.23 -24.77 67.92
C ARG A 286 -9.90 -24.12 67.52
N ALA A 287 -8.80 -24.45 68.17
CA ALA A 287 -7.48 -23.88 67.87
C ALA A 287 -6.96 -24.33 66.49
N ASP A 288 -7.10 -25.62 66.18
CA ASP A 288 -6.66 -26.20 64.91
C ASP A 288 -7.47 -25.71 63.71
N VAL A 289 -8.76 -25.37 63.93
CA VAL A 289 -9.61 -24.74 62.92
C VAL A 289 -9.07 -23.38 62.52
N VAL A 290 -8.64 -22.55 63.48
CA VAL A 290 -8.12 -21.20 63.20
C VAL A 290 -6.79 -21.25 62.45
N SER A 291 -5.86 -22.12 62.87
CA SER A 291 -4.59 -22.31 62.16
C SER A 291 -4.80 -22.83 60.73
N SER A 292 -5.68 -23.84 60.56
CA SER A 292 -6.00 -24.40 59.24
C SER A 292 -6.63 -23.36 58.29
N ILE A 293 -7.51 -22.51 58.81
CA ILE A 293 -8.13 -21.40 58.07
C ILE A 293 -7.06 -20.38 57.64
N LEU A 294 -6.14 -20.01 58.54
CA LEU A 294 -5.07 -19.04 58.24
C LEU A 294 -4.10 -19.57 57.18
N VAL A 295 -3.64 -20.82 57.33
CA VAL A 295 -2.73 -21.47 56.38
C VAL A 295 -3.42 -21.66 55.02
N GLY A 296 -4.67 -22.10 55.02
CA GLY A 296 -5.43 -22.29 53.79
C GLY A 296 -5.69 -20.98 53.03
N ASN A 297 -6.16 -19.94 53.73
CA ASN A 297 -6.38 -18.63 53.12
C ASN A 297 -5.06 -17.99 52.68
N GLY A 298 -4.00 -18.11 53.48
CA GLY A 298 -2.65 -17.65 53.12
C GLY A 298 -2.13 -18.33 51.84
N SER A 299 -2.35 -19.64 51.71
CA SER A 299 -1.98 -20.42 50.51
C SER A 299 -2.72 -19.96 49.26
N VAL A 300 -4.04 -19.73 49.36
CA VAL A 300 -4.87 -19.25 48.24
C VAL A 300 -4.46 -17.83 47.84
N ILE A 301 -4.29 -16.92 48.80
CA ILE A 301 -3.88 -15.53 48.54
C ILE A 301 -2.49 -15.48 47.92
N LEU A 302 -1.54 -16.29 48.42
CA LEU A 302 -0.19 -16.34 47.88
C LEU A 302 -0.17 -16.91 46.45
N GLY A 303 -0.91 -18.01 46.21
CA GLY A 303 -0.99 -18.65 44.89
C GLY A 303 -1.61 -17.73 43.82
N PHE A 304 -2.76 -17.13 44.12
CA PHE A 304 -3.39 -16.16 43.21
C PHE A 304 -2.60 -14.86 43.11
N GLY A 305 -1.98 -14.38 44.21
CA GLY A 305 -1.15 -13.18 44.20
C GLY A 305 0.09 -13.33 43.31
N LEU A 306 0.77 -14.48 43.37
CA LEU A 306 1.89 -14.79 42.48
C LEU A 306 1.44 -14.95 41.03
N LEU A 307 0.33 -15.65 40.79
CA LEU A 307 -0.21 -15.83 39.43
C LEU A 307 -0.60 -14.49 38.79
N ILE A 308 -1.25 -13.60 39.55
CA ILE A 308 -1.55 -12.22 39.11
C ILE A 308 -0.24 -11.49 38.79
N THR A 309 0.78 -11.58 39.64
CA THR A 309 2.06 -10.90 39.43
C THR A 309 2.82 -11.41 38.20
N LEU A 310 2.74 -12.71 37.92
CA LEU A 310 3.42 -13.36 36.79
C LEU A 310 2.70 -13.18 35.45
N VAL A 311 1.36 -13.19 35.45
CA VAL A 311 0.55 -13.16 34.22
C VAL A 311 0.13 -11.73 33.86
N LEU A 312 -0.21 -10.90 34.84
CA LEU A 312 -0.58 -9.50 34.61
C LEU A 312 0.64 -8.61 34.83
N ILE A 313 1.46 -8.45 33.79
CA ILE A 313 2.59 -7.50 33.82
C ILE A 313 2.03 -6.10 34.13
N PRO A 314 2.38 -5.49 35.28
CA PRO A 314 1.73 -4.26 35.72
C PRO A 314 2.21 -3.04 34.94
N GLN A 315 1.32 -2.46 34.12
CA GLN A 315 1.57 -1.19 33.40
C GLN A 315 1.41 0.06 34.30
N ASN A 316 0.69 -0.02 35.41
CA ASN A 316 0.41 1.12 36.30
C ASN A 316 1.14 1.05 37.65
N ARG A 317 1.43 2.22 38.24
CA ARG A 317 2.16 2.34 39.52
C ARG A 317 1.42 1.67 40.68
N THR A 318 0.09 1.73 40.68
CA THR A 318 -0.77 1.07 41.66
C THR A 318 -0.76 -0.46 41.53
N SER A 319 -0.73 -1.01 40.31
CA SER A 319 -0.68 -2.46 40.11
C SER A 319 0.67 -3.05 40.50
N ARG A 320 1.78 -2.32 40.29
CA ARG A 320 3.10 -2.70 40.84
C ARG A 320 3.15 -2.76 42.35
N MET A 321 2.41 -1.88 43.02
CA MET A 321 2.38 -1.87 44.49
C MET A 321 1.54 -3.03 45.03
N LEU A 322 0.37 -3.28 44.42
CA LEU A 322 -0.49 -4.43 44.72
C LEU A 322 0.20 -5.78 44.47
N SER A 323 0.99 -5.90 43.40
CA SER A 323 1.70 -7.15 43.08
C SER A 323 2.75 -7.56 44.11
N VAL A 324 3.22 -6.62 44.94
CA VAL A 324 4.15 -6.92 46.05
C VAL A 324 3.39 -7.14 47.35
N ILE A 325 2.36 -6.33 47.61
CA ILE A 325 1.60 -6.37 48.88
C ILE A 325 0.80 -7.67 49.00
N VAL A 326 0.11 -8.10 47.94
CA VAL A 326 -0.79 -9.27 48.02
C VAL A 326 -0.03 -10.57 48.34
N PRO A 327 1.09 -10.91 47.66
CA PRO A 327 1.90 -12.06 48.05
C PRO A 327 2.47 -11.93 49.46
N ALA A 328 2.88 -10.73 49.87
CA ALA A 328 3.41 -10.49 51.22
C ALA A 328 2.36 -10.76 52.31
N ILE A 329 1.11 -10.36 52.09
CA ILE A 329 -0.02 -10.67 53.00
C ILE A 329 -0.27 -12.18 53.04
N GLY A 330 -0.32 -12.84 51.87
CA GLY A 330 -0.49 -14.30 51.79
C GLY A 330 0.60 -15.06 52.55
N LEU A 331 1.86 -14.65 52.37
CA LEU A 331 3.00 -15.19 53.10
C LEU A 331 2.91 -14.92 54.60
N GLY A 332 2.50 -13.71 54.99
CA GLY A 332 2.30 -13.34 56.39
C GLY A 332 1.24 -14.21 57.08
N LEU A 333 0.11 -14.46 56.43
CA LEU A 333 -0.95 -15.35 56.96
C LEU A 333 -0.47 -16.80 57.07
N LEU A 334 0.30 -17.28 56.09
CA LEU A 334 0.91 -18.61 56.12
C LEU A 334 1.85 -18.76 57.32
N LEU A 335 2.75 -17.80 57.53
CA LEU A 335 3.67 -17.81 58.67
C LEU A 335 2.92 -17.71 60.01
N LEU A 336 1.92 -16.82 60.10
CA LEU A 336 1.16 -16.63 61.33
C LEU A 336 0.35 -17.88 61.70
N GLY A 337 -0.26 -18.55 60.72
CA GLY A 337 -0.96 -19.81 60.93
C GLY A 337 -0.03 -20.96 61.32
N TYR A 338 1.17 -21.02 60.72
CA TYR A 338 2.17 -22.05 61.00
C TYR A 338 2.80 -21.91 62.39
N PHE A 339 3.07 -20.68 62.84
CA PHE A 339 3.68 -20.40 64.14
C PHE A 339 2.67 -20.16 65.27
N MET A 340 1.36 -20.33 65.02
CA MET A 340 0.35 -20.17 66.06
C MET A 340 0.53 -21.28 67.11
N PRO A 341 0.86 -20.94 68.37
CA PRO A 341 1.12 -21.96 69.38
C PRO A 341 -0.15 -22.76 69.65
N GLU A 342 -0.02 -24.08 69.70
CA GLU A 342 -1.09 -24.97 70.14
C GLU A 342 -1.55 -24.48 71.52
N VAL A 343 -2.77 -23.94 71.60
CA VAL A 343 -3.36 -23.60 72.88
C VAL A 343 -3.54 -24.92 73.61
N PRO A 344 -2.85 -25.15 74.75
CA PRO A 344 -2.97 -26.41 75.45
C PRO A 344 -4.45 -26.62 75.78
N SER A 345 -5.00 -27.74 75.32
CA SER A 345 -6.35 -28.14 75.66
C SER A 345 -6.43 -28.23 77.17
N SER A 346 -7.11 -27.25 77.78
CA SER A 346 -7.46 -27.34 79.19
C SER A 346 -8.31 -28.61 79.36
N PRO A 347 -7.90 -29.54 80.25
CA PRO A 347 -8.51 -30.87 80.39
C PRO A 347 -9.97 -30.81 80.84
#